data_AF-A0A8J7LXG4-F1
#
_entry.id   AF-A0A8J7LXG4-F1
#
_cell.length_a   1.000
_cell.length_b   1.000
_cell.length_c   1.000
_cell.angle_alpha   90.00
_cell.angle_beta   90.00
_cell.angle_gamma   90.00
#
_symmetry.space_group_name_H-M   'P 1'
#
loop_
_entity.id
_entity.type
_entity.pdbx_description
1 polymer ?
#
loop_
_entity_poly.entity_id
_entity_poly.type
_entity_poly.pdbx_seq_one_letter_code
_entity_poly.pdbx_strand_id
1 'polypeptide(L)'
;MKTLKHYSILILLPLLIGCNIKPQAIDYGNDACHFCRMTIVDKVHAAEIVTNKGKVYKFDASECMIHFLKEFDTSQVALYLVNNYTQPESLIDATKATFLISKALPSPMGAFLTAFKNKVDAEQVQNEKGGELYSWNVLQTVID
;
A
#
# COMPACT_ATOMS: atom_id res chain seq x y z
N MET A 1 -20.86 -58.06 -32.03
CA MET A 1 -20.84 -57.25 -30.78
C MET A 1 -19.78 -56.17 -30.91
N LYS A 2 -20.16 -54.91 -31.10
CA LYS A 2 -19.23 -53.77 -31.13
C LYS A 2 -19.33 -53.06 -29.79
N THR A 3 -18.27 -53.10 -28.99
CA THR A 3 -18.20 -52.44 -27.69
C THR A 3 -17.95 -50.94 -27.89
N LEU A 4 -18.95 -50.10 -27.61
CA LEU A 4 -18.80 -48.65 -27.62
C LEU A 4 -17.95 -48.22 -26.41
N LYS A 5 -16.74 -47.78 -26.68
CA LYS A 5 -15.80 -47.21 -25.70
C LYS A 5 -16.29 -45.81 -25.32
N HIS A 6 -16.90 -45.69 -24.14
CA HIS A 6 -17.39 -44.42 -23.60
C HIS A 6 -16.19 -43.60 -23.10
N TYR A 7 -15.73 -42.64 -23.90
CA TYR A 7 -14.80 -41.62 -23.43
C TYR A 7 -15.58 -40.61 -22.57
N SER A 8 -15.50 -40.77 -21.26
CA SER A 8 -16.03 -39.78 -20.31
C SER A 8 -15.11 -38.55 -20.35
N ILE A 9 -15.49 -37.55 -21.15
CA ILE A 9 -14.83 -36.24 -21.15
C ILE A 9 -15.25 -35.53 -19.87
N LEU A 10 -14.39 -35.60 -18.86
CA LEU A 10 -14.52 -34.81 -17.64
C LEU A 10 -14.18 -33.35 -17.99
N ILE A 11 -15.21 -32.54 -18.26
CA ILE A 11 -15.08 -31.10 -18.48
C ILE A 11 -14.60 -30.48 -17.15
N LEU A 12 -13.31 -30.15 -17.08
CA LEU A 12 -12.72 -29.39 -15.98
C LEU A 12 -13.18 -27.94 -16.09
N LEU A 13 -14.23 -27.57 -15.36
CA LEU A 13 -14.75 -26.21 -15.28
C LEU A 13 -13.71 -25.33 -14.55
N PRO A 14 -13.10 -24.32 -15.19
CA PRO A 14 -12.20 -23.42 -14.48
C PRO A 14 -13.02 -22.55 -13.51
N LEU A 15 -12.80 -22.74 -12.22
CA LEU A 15 -13.35 -21.89 -11.16
C LEU A 15 -12.77 -20.48 -11.32
N LEU A 16 -13.58 -19.54 -11.82
CA LEU A 16 -13.26 -18.12 -11.81
C LEU A 16 -13.38 -17.61 -10.37
N ILE A 17 -12.31 -17.75 -9.61
CA ILE A 17 -12.18 -17.10 -8.30
C ILE A 17 -11.97 -15.60 -8.58
N GLY A 18 -13.02 -14.80 -8.42
CA GLY A 18 -12.93 -13.36 -8.54
C GLY A 18 -12.03 -12.79 -7.44
N CYS A 19 -10.98 -12.06 -7.82
CA CYS A 19 -10.22 -11.26 -6.88
C CYS A 19 -11.08 -10.08 -6.41
N ASN A 20 -11.23 -9.92 -5.10
CA ASN A 20 -11.99 -8.80 -4.51
C ASN A 20 -11.08 -7.58 -4.40
N ILE A 21 -11.60 -6.40 -4.75
CA ILE A 21 -10.91 -5.12 -4.56
C ILE A 21 -11.07 -4.72 -3.09
N LYS A 22 -10.16 -5.17 -2.24
CA LYS A 22 -10.14 -4.84 -0.82
C LYS A 22 -8.70 -4.79 -0.30
N PRO A 23 -8.44 -4.02 0.77
CA PRO A 23 -7.16 -4.05 1.46
C PRO A 23 -6.81 -5.47 1.92
N GLN A 24 -5.52 -5.78 1.95
CA GLN A 24 -4.98 -6.96 2.63
C GLN A 24 -4.12 -6.50 3.80
N ALA A 25 -4.22 -7.18 4.94
CA ALA A 25 -3.30 -6.90 6.04
C ALA A 25 -1.85 -7.20 5.58
N ILE A 26 -0.92 -6.32 5.98
CA ILE A 26 0.51 -6.54 5.85
C ILE A 26 0.92 -7.52 6.94
N ASP A 27 1.59 -8.61 6.55
CA ASP A 27 2.19 -9.60 7.44
C ASP A 27 3.60 -9.14 7.82
N TYR A 28 3.66 -8.27 8.83
CA TYR A 28 4.92 -7.67 9.30
C TYR A 28 5.92 -8.73 9.76
N GLY A 29 7.15 -8.64 9.26
CA GLY A 29 8.21 -9.61 9.49
C GLY A 29 8.26 -10.73 8.43
N ASN A 30 7.27 -10.82 7.54
CA ASN A 30 7.19 -11.88 6.52
C ASN A 30 7.03 -11.32 5.10
N ASP A 31 6.15 -10.32 4.91
CA ASP A 31 5.93 -9.70 3.60
C ASP A 31 7.16 -8.91 3.15
N ALA A 32 7.45 -8.96 1.85
CA ALA A 32 8.51 -8.16 1.23
C ALA A 32 7.93 -6.94 0.50
N CYS A 33 8.62 -5.81 0.62
CA CYS A 33 8.30 -4.59 -0.11
C CYS A 33 8.53 -4.80 -1.61
N HIS A 34 7.57 -4.38 -2.43
CA HIS A 34 7.65 -4.53 -3.89
C HIS A 34 8.67 -3.59 -4.55
N PHE A 35 9.04 -2.50 -3.85
CA PHE A 35 10.02 -1.55 -4.33
C PHE A 35 11.44 -1.92 -3.88
N CYS A 36 11.76 -1.79 -2.58
CA CYS A 36 13.11 -2.00 -2.05
C CYS A 36 13.51 -3.47 -1.85
N ARG A 37 12.56 -4.42 -1.94
CA ARG A 37 12.74 -5.86 -1.71
C ARG A 37 13.12 -6.28 -0.28
N MET A 38 13.19 -5.33 0.65
CA MET A 38 13.38 -5.63 2.07
C MET A 38 12.08 -6.16 2.70
N THR A 39 12.22 -6.94 3.77
CA THR A 39 11.10 -7.38 4.60
C THR A 39 10.45 -6.19 5.28
N ILE A 40 9.12 -6.11 5.22
CA ILE A 40 8.33 -5.05 5.86
C ILE A 40 8.25 -5.34 7.34
N VAL A 41 8.88 -4.50 8.17
CA VAL A 41 8.90 -4.67 9.63
C VAL A 41 8.34 -3.45 10.36
N ASP A 42 8.32 -2.28 9.72
CA ASP A 42 7.83 -1.06 10.31
C ASP A 42 6.30 -0.97 10.24
N LYS A 43 5.67 -0.79 11.39
CA LYS A 43 4.21 -0.80 11.55
C LYS A 43 3.57 0.59 11.38
N VAL A 44 4.36 1.62 11.15
CA VAL A 44 3.93 3.02 11.13
C VAL A 44 3.90 3.58 9.71
N HIS A 45 4.86 3.22 8.87
CA HIS A 45 5.12 3.86 7.59
C HIS A 45 4.67 3.04 6.39
N ALA A 46 4.46 1.74 6.56
CA ALA A 46 4.13 0.82 5.49
C ALA A 46 2.89 1.23 4.69
N ALA A 47 2.84 0.78 3.44
CA ALA A 47 1.82 1.17 2.48
C ALA A 47 1.38 0.00 1.61
N GLU A 48 0.24 0.15 0.96
CA GLU A 48 -0.35 -0.84 0.08
C GLU A 48 -1.07 -0.16 -1.08
N ILE A 49 -0.97 -0.75 -2.28
CA ILE A 49 -1.91 -0.48 -3.37
C ILE A 49 -2.69 -1.75 -3.72
N VAL A 50 -3.95 -1.56 -4.12
CA VAL A 50 -4.80 -2.63 -4.64
C VAL A 50 -5.25 -2.23 -6.03
N THR A 51 -5.04 -3.11 -7.00
CA THR A 51 -5.44 -2.86 -8.39
C THR A 51 -6.94 -3.06 -8.62
N ASN A 52 -7.43 -2.59 -9.77
CA ASN A 52 -8.78 -2.86 -10.27
C ASN A 52 -9.09 -4.36 -10.44
N LYS A 53 -8.05 -5.20 -10.48
CA LYS A 53 -8.17 -6.67 -10.52
C LYS A 53 -7.96 -7.32 -9.15
N GLY A 54 -7.89 -6.54 -8.06
CA GLY A 54 -7.69 -7.03 -6.70
C GLY A 54 -6.28 -7.55 -6.40
N LYS A 55 -5.32 -7.38 -7.32
CA LYS A 55 -3.90 -7.66 -7.01
C LYS A 55 -3.37 -6.60 -6.05
N VAL A 56 -2.70 -7.08 -5.00
CA VAL A 56 -2.13 -6.26 -3.92
C VAL A 56 -0.62 -6.11 -4.12
N TYR A 57 -0.11 -4.89 -3.90
CA TYR A 57 1.33 -4.62 -3.77
C TYR A 57 1.58 -3.90 -2.45
N LYS A 58 2.53 -4.40 -1.67
CA LYS A 58 2.86 -3.91 -0.33
C LYS A 58 4.24 -3.26 -0.32
N PHE A 59 4.40 -2.26 0.54
CA PHE A 59 5.60 -1.43 0.62
C PHE A 59 6.00 -1.19 2.06
N ASP A 60 7.31 -1.15 2.30
CA ASP A 60 7.89 -0.92 3.63
C ASP A 60 7.64 0.51 4.15
N ALA A 61 7.46 1.46 3.22
CA ALA A 61 7.19 2.85 3.55
C ALA A 61 6.31 3.51 2.47
N SER A 62 5.68 4.65 2.80
CA SER A 62 4.84 5.41 1.87
C SER A 62 5.64 5.95 0.68
N GLU A 63 6.90 6.32 0.89
CA GLU A 63 7.83 6.75 -0.16
C GLU A 63 8.21 5.61 -1.11
N CYS A 64 8.29 4.36 -0.63
CA CYS A 64 8.47 3.20 -1.51
C CYS A 64 7.30 3.04 -2.48
N MET A 65 6.08 3.24 -1.98
CA MET A 65 4.88 3.22 -2.82
C MET A 65 4.93 4.34 -3.86
N ILE A 66 5.27 5.56 -3.46
CA ILE A 66 5.34 6.72 -4.37
C ILE A 66 6.38 6.47 -5.48
N HIS A 67 7.58 5.98 -5.14
CA HIS A 67 8.60 5.66 -6.15
C HIS A 67 8.15 4.55 -7.10
N PHE A 68 7.52 3.50 -6.56
CA PHE A 68 6.96 2.43 -7.39
C PHE A 68 5.91 2.98 -8.38
N LEU A 69 5.07 3.92 -7.96
CA LEU A 69 4.02 4.50 -8.80
C LEU A 69 4.56 5.36 -9.96
N LYS A 70 5.83 5.81 -9.92
CA LYS A 70 6.45 6.53 -11.05
C LYS A 70 6.62 5.66 -12.30
N GLU A 71 6.81 4.35 -12.11
CA GLU A 71 7.01 3.38 -13.18
C GLU A 71 5.81 2.44 -13.37
N PHE A 72 4.77 2.60 -12.54
CA PHE A 72 3.57 1.76 -12.56
C PHE A 72 2.41 2.49 -13.26
N ASP A 73 1.62 1.74 -14.02
CA ASP A 73 0.39 2.27 -14.63
C ASP A 73 -0.68 2.51 -13.55
N THR A 74 -0.75 3.75 -13.08
CA THR A 74 -1.66 4.20 -12.01
C THR A 74 -3.13 4.06 -12.38
N SER A 75 -3.47 3.96 -13.68
CA SER A 75 -4.85 3.69 -14.12
C SER A 75 -5.34 2.30 -13.69
N GLN A 76 -4.43 1.40 -13.32
CA GLN A 76 -4.74 0.07 -12.82
C GLN A 76 -5.00 0.05 -11.31
N VAL A 77 -4.76 1.14 -10.58
CA VAL A 77 -4.89 1.19 -9.12
C VAL A 77 -6.29 1.61 -8.72
N ALA A 78 -6.92 0.79 -7.86
CA ALA A 78 -8.22 1.07 -7.28
C ALA A 78 -8.11 1.72 -5.89
N LEU A 79 -7.13 1.29 -5.09
CA LEU A 79 -6.93 1.76 -3.71
C LEU A 79 -5.46 2.14 -3.50
N TYR A 80 -5.25 3.30 -2.88
CA TYR A 80 -3.97 3.76 -2.35
C TYR A 80 -4.09 3.81 -0.83
N LEU A 81 -3.24 3.06 -0.14
CA LEU A 81 -3.34 2.86 1.30
C LEU A 81 -2.01 3.10 1.97
N VAL A 82 -2.05 3.73 3.14
CA VAL A 82 -0.88 3.99 3.99
C VAL A 82 -1.25 3.66 5.43
N ASN A 83 -0.27 3.23 6.22
CA ASN A 83 -0.47 3.09 7.66
C ASN A 83 -0.73 4.45 8.30
N ASN A 84 -1.56 4.45 9.34
CA ASN A 84 -1.85 5.62 10.14
C ASN A 84 -0.90 5.71 11.34
N TYR A 85 -0.21 6.83 11.50
CA TYR A 85 0.70 7.05 12.63
C TYR A 85 0.03 6.89 14.00
N THR A 86 -1.19 7.41 14.16
CA THR A 86 -1.91 7.36 15.45
C THR A 86 -2.48 5.98 15.77
N GLN A 87 -2.54 5.09 14.78
CA GLN A 87 -2.98 3.70 14.94
C GLN A 87 -2.14 2.80 14.02
N PRO A 88 -0.93 2.41 14.45
CA PRO A 88 -0.03 1.56 13.67
C PRO A 88 -0.74 0.30 13.15
N GLU A 89 -0.28 -0.20 12.01
CA GLU A 89 -0.87 -1.32 11.25
C GLU A 89 -2.24 -1.04 10.62
N SER A 90 -2.89 0.09 10.93
CA SER A 90 -4.17 0.46 10.33
C SER A 90 -3.96 1.17 9.00
N LEU A 91 -4.38 0.51 7.92
CA LEU A 91 -4.41 1.09 6.58
C LEU A 91 -5.55 2.09 6.42
N ILE A 92 -5.22 3.29 5.96
CA ILE A 92 -6.13 4.39 5.63
C ILE A 92 -5.98 4.80 4.17
N ASP A 93 -7.00 5.43 3.61
CA ASP A 93 -6.99 5.97 2.24
C ASP A 93 -5.96 7.09 2.12
N ALA A 94 -4.87 6.84 1.38
CA ALA A 94 -3.77 7.76 1.19
C ALA A 94 -4.21 9.06 0.52
N THR A 95 -5.22 9.01 -0.34
CA THR A 95 -5.72 10.19 -1.08
C THR A 95 -6.43 11.20 -0.18
N LYS A 96 -6.85 10.77 1.02
CA LYS A 96 -7.51 11.58 2.05
C LYS A 96 -6.63 11.84 3.27
N ALA A 97 -5.47 11.20 3.34
CA ALA A 97 -4.53 11.36 4.43
C ALA A 97 -3.82 12.73 4.39
N THR A 98 -3.29 13.13 5.54
CA THR A 98 -2.33 14.24 5.66
C THR A 98 -0.97 13.67 5.96
N PHE A 99 0.07 14.18 5.29
CA PHE A 99 1.43 13.68 5.42
C PHE A 99 2.31 14.73 6.06
N LEU A 100 3.20 14.32 6.96
CA LEU A 100 4.20 15.17 7.58
C LEU A 100 5.58 14.68 7.15
N ILE A 101 6.39 15.59 6.60
CA ILE A 101 7.82 15.35 6.43
C ILE A 101 8.55 16.08 7.56
N SER A 102 9.17 15.32 8.46
CA SER A 102 9.90 15.88 9.59
C SER A 102 11.11 15.04 9.96
N LYS A 103 12.30 15.66 10.03
CA LYS A 103 13.55 14.98 10.45
C LYS A 103 13.47 14.35 11.84
N ALA A 104 12.51 14.76 12.68
CA ALA A 104 12.28 14.17 13.99
C ALA A 104 11.44 12.86 13.94
N LEU A 105 10.92 12.48 12.77
CA LEU A 105 10.16 11.27 12.49
C LEU A 105 10.83 10.48 11.35
N PRO A 106 11.89 9.70 11.66
CA PRO A 106 12.57 8.91 10.63
C PRO A 106 11.67 7.79 10.11
N SER A 107 11.54 7.72 8.79
CA SER A 107 10.94 6.59 8.07
C SER A 107 12.01 5.58 7.65
N PRO A 108 11.67 4.31 7.40
CA PRO A 108 12.64 3.26 7.03
C PRO A 108 13.51 3.59 5.81
N MET A 109 13.00 4.42 4.89
CA MET A 109 13.70 4.80 3.65
C MET A 109 14.25 6.23 3.67
N GLY A 110 14.25 6.91 4.82
CA GLY A 110 14.92 8.20 4.98
C GLY A 110 14.24 9.39 4.32
N ALA A 111 13.00 9.25 3.84
CA ALA A 111 12.19 10.38 3.40
C ALA A 111 11.60 11.18 4.58
N PHE A 112 11.63 10.62 5.79
CA PHE A 112 11.04 11.21 6.99
C PHE A 112 9.52 11.47 6.87
N LEU A 113 8.87 10.63 6.07
CA LEU A 113 7.49 10.78 5.65
C LEU A 113 6.56 9.95 6.55
N THR A 114 5.65 10.63 7.26
CA THR A 114 4.67 9.99 8.14
C THR A 114 3.25 10.37 7.73
N ALA A 115 2.35 9.39 7.69
CA ALA A 115 0.96 9.59 7.29
C ALA A 115 -0.01 9.62 8.48
N PHE A 116 -1.01 10.48 8.38
CA PHE A 116 -2.05 10.70 9.39
C PHE A 116 -3.42 10.63 8.74
N LYS A 117 -4.37 10.01 9.44
CA LYS A 117 -5.76 9.90 8.98
C LYS A 117 -6.43 11.25 8.74
N ASN A 118 -6.09 12.25 9.53
CA ASN A 118 -6.69 13.58 9.44
C ASN A 118 -5.65 14.66 9.75
N LYS A 119 -5.97 15.89 9.33
CA LYS A 119 -5.08 17.04 9.47
C LYS A 119 -4.81 17.42 10.92
N VAL A 120 -5.80 17.26 11.80
CA VAL A 120 -5.70 17.65 13.23
C VAL A 120 -4.63 16.82 13.93
N ASP A 121 -4.63 15.50 13.72
CA ASP A 121 -3.61 14.60 14.27
C ASP A 121 -2.21 14.97 13.73
N ALA A 122 -2.11 15.32 12.45
CA ALA A 122 -0.85 15.71 11.82
C ALA A 122 -0.33 17.04 12.37
N GLU A 123 -1.19 18.04 12.56
CA GLU A 123 -0.84 19.35 13.14
C GLU A 123 -0.39 19.22 14.60
N GLN A 124 -1.04 18.34 15.39
CA GLN A 124 -0.60 18.06 16.75
C GLN A 124 0.85 17.56 16.78
N VAL A 125 1.19 16.59 15.94
CA VAL A 125 2.55 16.07 15.88
C VAL A 125 3.51 17.07 15.26
N GLN A 126 3.08 17.84 14.25
CA GLN A 126 3.90 18.91 13.65
C GLN A 126 4.30 19.97 14.68
N ASN A 127 3.40 20.35 15.59
CA ASN A 127 3.71 21.33 16.64
C ASN A 127 4.83 20.85 17.58
N GLU A 128 4.95 19.53 17.78
CA GLU A 128 5.97 18.94 18.65
C GLU A 128 7.25 18.57 17.90
N LYS A 129 7.14 18.15 16.64
CA LYS A 129 8.22 17.55 15.85
C LYS A 129 8.71 18.44 14.72
N GLY A 130 8.06 19.58 14.49
CA GLY A 130 8.31 20.45 13.34
C GLY A 130 8.03 19.74 12.01
N GLY A 131 8.50 20.34 10.92
CA GLY A 131 8.34 19.80 9.57
C GLY A 131 7.21 20.44 8.79
N GLU A 132 6.92 19.88 7.62
CA GLU A 132 5.95 20.42 6.66
C GLU A 132 4.84 19.41 6.36
N LEU A 133 3.61 19.93 6.27
CA LEU A 133 2.43 19.12 5.97
C LEU A 133 2.11 19.16 4.48
N TYR A 134 1.76 18.00 3.93
CA TYR A 134 1.42 17.81 2.53
C TYR A 134 0.12 17.02 2.37
N SER A 135 -0.59 17.31 1.28
CA SER A 135 -1.66 16.44 0.77
C SER A 135 -1.06 15.39 -0.16
N TRP A 136 -1.81 14.33 -0.44
CA TRP A 136 -1.39 13.27 -1.37
C TRP A 136 -0.92 13.77 -2.75
N ASN A 137 -1.65 14.75 -3.32
CA ASN A 137 -1.34 15.25 -4.66
C ASN A 137 -0.03 16.06 -4.69
N VAL A 138 0.23 16.85 -3.65
CA VAL A 138 1.48 17.64 -3.55
C VAL A 138 2.65 16.74 -3.15
N LEU A 139 2.42 15.77 -2.26
CA LEU A 139 3.46 14.88 -1.78
C LEU A 139 4.19 14.15 -2.93
N GLN A 140 3.43 13.69 -3.93
CA GLN A 140 3.99 12.99 -5.08
C GLN A 140 4.99 13.82 -5.91
N THR A 141 4.95 15.16 -5.80
CA THR A 141 5.91 16.05 -6.48
C THR A 141 7.11 16.41 -5.60
N VAL A 142 7.08 16.07 -4.32
CA VAL A 142 8.13 16.37 -3.33
C VAL A 142 9.04 15.16 -3.09
N ILE A 143 8.52 13.95 -3.26
CA ILE A 143 9.24 12.69 -3.09
C ILE A 143 9.89 12.29 -4.42
N ASP A 144 11.22 12.34 -4.49
CA ASP A 144 12.06 12.10 -5.67
C ASP A 144 12.61 10.67 -5.80
#